data_AF-W9GR00-F1
#
_entry.id   AF-W9GR00-F1
#
_cell.length_a   1.000
_cell.length_b   1.000
_cell.length_c   1.000
_cell.angle_alpha   90.00
_cell.angle_beta   90.00
_cell.angle_gamma   90.00
#
_symmetry.space_group_name_H-M   'P 1'
#
loop_
_entity.id
_entity.type
_entity.pdbx_description
1 polymer ?
#
loop_
_entity_poly.entity_id
_entity_poly.type
_entity_poly.pdbx_seq_one_letter_code
_entity_poly.pdbx_strand_id
1 'polypeptide(L)'
;MLLFEFLVVWLLLPLSWITWWLDQERYLVWTGLGPDIGAWIDVFGRDLYQLLAVRTGLEAELTAFIQELTLRGQQSTGTARMASDFQAWWLHRLTVLLSIILIGAKRAGMIAAWAPFGVLALALAVGDGALVWRRRLWSFKYQSPLVHRAGRVIAGLGLLLLLALIWMPLPIHPYWTPTLFSLSLIGVYLMMRSAQKRL
;
A
#
# COMPACT_ATOMS: atom_id res chain seq x y z
N MET A 1 -10.34 -17.32 -4.96
CA MET A 1 -9.53 -18.17 -4.06
C MET A 1 -8.25 -17.49 -3.60
N LEU A 2 -7.41 -16.96 -4.51
CA LEU A 2 -6.12 -16.33 -4.15
C LEU A 2 -6.20 -15.19 -3.09
N LEU A 3 -7.22 -14.33 -3.13
CA LEU A 3 -7.38 -13.26 -2.13
C LEU A 3 -7.65 -13.80 -0.72
N PHE A 4 -8.40 -14.89 -0.62
CA PHE A 4 -8.70 -15.54 0.66
C PHE A 4 -7.45 -16.23 1.21
N GLU A 5 -6.71 -16.95 0.36
CA GLU A 5 -5.43 -17.56 0.73
C GLU A 5 -4.43 -16.51 1.23
N PHE A 6 -4.33 -15.36 0.55
CA PHE A 6 -3.48 -14.27 0.98
C PHE A 6 -3.89 -13.76 2.37
N LEU A 7 -5.18 -13.50 2.60
CA LEU A 7 -5.71 -13.11 3.91
C LEU A 7 -5.40 -14.13 5.01
N VAL A 8 -5.52 -15.41 4.71
CA VAL A 8 -5.21 -16.50 5.66
C VAL A 8 -3.72 -16.51 5.99
N VAL A 9 -2.83 -16.37 5.00
CA VAL A 9 -1.38 -16.28 5.23
C VAL A 9 -1.06 -15.11 6.17
N TRP A 10 -1.66 -13.96 5.94
CA TRP A 10 -1.49 -12.78 6.79
C TRP A 10 -1.98 -12.99 8.22
N LEU A 11 -3.14 -13.64 8.38
CA LEU A 11 -3.72 -13.92 9.69
C LEU A 11 -2.88 -14.93 10.50
N LEU A 12 -2.17 -15.82 9.81
CA LEU A 12 -1.31 -16.83 10.42
C LEU A 12 0.05 -16.28 10.89
N LEU A 13 0.43 -15.07 10.47
CA LEU A 13 1.68 -14.45 10.93
C LEU A 13 1.67 -14.28 12.46
N PRO A 14 2.79 -14.59 13.13
CA PRO A 14 2.90 -14.35 14.56
C PRO A 14 3.03 -12.84 14.81
N LEU A 15 2.41 -12.34 15.88
CA LEU A 15 2.46 -10.91 16.21
C LEU A 15 3.89 -10.38 16.39
N SER A 16 4.80 -11.21 16.92
CA SER A 16 6.22 -10.87 17.08
C SER A 16 6.92 -10.52 15.76
N TRP A 17 6.52 -11.16 14.66
CA TRP A 17 7.06 -10.83 13.34
C TRP A 17 6.55 -9.48 12.86
N ILE A 18 5.29 -9.15 13.13
CA ILE A 18 4.67 -7.89 12.73
C ILE A 18 5.27 -6.72 13.51
N THR A 19 5.49 -6.88 14.81
CA THR A 19 6.14 -5.85 15.63
C THR A 19 7.60 -5.64 15.19
N TRP A 20 8.35 -6.72 14.97
CA TRP A 20 9.70 -6.64 14.43
C TRP A 20 9.72 -5.92 13.08
N TRP A 21 8.79 -6.27 12.19
CA TRP A 21 8.68 -5.64 10.89
C TRP A 21 8.36 -4.14 11.02
N LEU A 22 7.38 -3.75 11.83
CA LEU A 22 7.08 -2.34 12.10
C LEU A 22 8.32 -1.56 12.56
N ASP A 23 9.12 -2.14 13.45
CA ASP A 23 10.34 -1.51 13.95
C ASP A 23 11.43 -1.42 12.88
N GLN A 24 11.63 -2.48 12.09
CA GLN A 24 12.58 -2.47 10.98
C GLN A 24 12.21 -1.45 9.91
N GLU A 25 10.95 -1.39 9.50
CA GLU A 25 10.49 -0.44 8.50
C GLU A 25 10.60 1.00 9.00
N ARG A 26 10.28 1.24 10.28
CA ARG A 26 10.51 2.54 10.91
C ARG A 26 11.99 2.92 10.89
N TYR A 27 12.88 1.99 11.24
CA TYR A 27 14.32 2.21 11.18
C TYR A 27 14.80 2.56 9.75
N LEU A 28 14.35 1.81 8.74
CA LEU A 28 14.68 2.08 7.33
C LEU A 28 14.20 3.45 6.86
N VAL A 29 12.99 3.86 7.27
CA VAL A 29 12.45 5.18 6.94
C VAL A 29 13.27 6.28 7.61
N TRP A 30 13.58 6.13 8.90
CA TRP A 30 14.31 7.14 9.67
C TRP A 30 15.74 7.31 9.18
N THR A 31 16.41 6.22 8.82
CA THR A 31 17.77 6.24 8.26
C THR A 31 17.80 6.70 6.80
N GLY A 32 16.80 6.34 6.00
CA GLY A 32 16.77 6.65 4.57
C GLY A 32 16.19 8.01 4.20
N LEU A 33 15.11 8.46 4.85
CA LEU A 33 14.44 9.74 4.59
C LEU A 33 14.73 10.81 5.65
N GLY A 34 15.35 10.43 6.76
CA GLY A 34 15.60 11.31 7.89
C GLY A 34 14.47 11.30 8.93
N PRO A 35 14.77 11.79 10.15
CA PRO A 35 13.86 11.69 11.30
C PRO A 35 12.59 12.53 11.12
N ASP A 36 12.66 13.70 10.48
CA ASP A 36 11.52 14.60 10.32
C ASP A 36 10.44 14.00 9.41
N ILE A 37 10.85 13.48 8.25
CA ILE A 37 9.94 12.81 7.31
C ILE A 37 9.45 11.50 7.92
N GLY A 38 10.32 10.76 8.62
CA GLY A 38 9.91 9.55 9.34
C GLY A 38 8.86 9.81 10.41
N ALA A 39 9.00 10.88 11.18
CA ALA A 39 8.01 11.30 12.18
C ALA A 39 6.68 11.71 11.52
N TRP A 40 6.74 12.43 10.39
CA TRP A 40 5.55 12.79 9.64
C TRP A 40 4.80 11.57 9.10
N ILE A 41 5.50 10.59 8.53
CA ILE A 41 4.91 9.32 8.06
C ILE A 41 4.25 8.56 9.21
N ASP A 42 4.90 8.53 10.37
CA ASP A 42 4.37 7.89 11.58
C ASP A 42 3.08 8.58 12.07
N VAL A 43 3.01 9.92 12.04
CA VAL A 43 1.79 10.68 12.38
C VAL A 43 0.70 10.43 11.34
N PHE A 44 1.00 10.59 10.05
CA PHE A 44 0.05 10.37 8.97
C PHE A 44 -0.57 8.97 9.02
N GLY A 45 0.27 7.93 9.22
CA GLY A 45 -0.20 6.56 9.32
C GLY A 45 -1.10 6.32 10.52
N ARG A 46 -0.80 6.92 11.68
CA ARG A 46 -1.67 6.86 12.86
C ARG A 46 -2.99 7.58 12.64
N ASP A 47 -2.98 8.75 12.04
CA ASP A 47 -4.20 9.52 11.79
C ASP A 47 -5.11 8.79 10.78
N LEU A 48 -4.52 8.23 9.73
CA LEU A 48 -5.23 7.41 8.76
C LEU A 48 -5.78 6.12 9.40
N TYR A 49 -5.01 5.46 10.27
CA TYR A 49 -5.50 4.33 11.06
C TYR A 49 -6.68 4.73 11.96
N GLN A 50 -6.57 5.86 12.67
CA GLN A 50 -7.66 6.37 13.51
C GLN A 50 -8.92 6.63 12.69
N LEU A 51 -8.80 7.18 11.48
CA LEU A 51 -9.92 7.38 10.56
C LEU A 51 -10.53 6.05 10.11
N LEU A 52 -9.72 5.06 9.76
CA LEU A 52 -10.18 3.80 9.16
C LEU A 52 -10.70 2.77 10.17
N ALA A 53 -10.05 2.64 11.33
CA ALA A 53 -10.32 1.56 12.29
C ALA A 53 -10.98 2.05 13.59
N VAL A 54 -10.58 3.23 14.09
CA VAL A 54 -11.06 3.72 15.40
C VAL A 54 -12.36 4.49 15.25
N ARG A 55 -12.40 5.50 14.37
CA ARG A 55 -13.58 6.37 14.19
C ARG A 55 -14.76 5.66 13.53
N THR A 56 -14.50 4.65 12.73
CA THR A 56 -15.54 3.78 12.16
C THR A 56 -16.14 2.84 13.20
N GLY A 57 -15.55 2.75 14.40
CA GLY A 57 -15.94 1.79 15.42
C GLY A 57 -15.50 0.36 15.12
N LEU A 58 -14.83 0.10 14.00
CA LEU A 58 -14.47 -1.24 13.56
C LEU A 58 -13.67 -2.01 14.63
N GLU A 59 -12.67 -1.37 15.23
CA GLU A 59 -11.88 -1.99 16.30
C GLU A 59 -12.71 -2.33 17.54
N ALA A 60 -13.61 -1.42 17.95
CA ALA A 60 -14.45 -1.59 19.12
C ALA A 60 -15.52 -2.67 18.91
N GLU A 61 -16.22 -2.63 17.76
CA GLU A 61 -17.26 -3.58 17.38
C GLU A 61 -16.71 -5.00 17.25
N LEU A 62 -15.56 -5.17 16.56
CA LEU A 62 -14.95 -6.48 16.44
C LEU A 62 -14.50 -7.01 17.80
N THR A 63 -13.92 -6.17 18.66
CA THR A 63 -13.51 -6.61 20.00
C THR A 63 -14.71 -7.01 20.85
N ALA A 64 -15.78 -6.21 20.82
CA ALA A 64 -17.02 -6.47 21.57
C ALA A 64 -17.70 -7.77 21.10
N PHE A 65 -17.79 -7.99 19.79
CA PHE A 65 -18.36 -9.21 19.21
C PHE A 65 -17.64 -10.48 19.70
N ILE A 66 -16.31 -10.43 19.77
CA ILE A 66 -15.49 -11.55 20.25
C ILE A 66 -15.76 -11.81 21.74
N GLN A 67 -15.79 -10.75 22.55
CA GLN A 67 -16.09 -10.84 23.97
C GLN A 67 -17.48 -11.45 24.21
N GLU A 68 -18.50 -11.01 23.47
CA GLU A 68 -19.86 -11.54 23.59
C GLU A 68 -19.94 -13.03 23.25
N LEU A 69 -19.31 -13.47 22.15
CA LEU A 69 -19.25 -14.88 21.77
C LEU A 69 -18.65 -15.75 22.88
N THR A 70 -17.61 -15.25 23.54
CA THR A 70 -16.91 -16.00 24.59
C THR A 70 -17.66 -16.03 25.92
N LEU A 71 -18.38 -14.96 26.27
CA LEU A 71 -19.26 -14.94 27.44
C LEU A 71 -20.37 -16.00 27.33
N ARG A 72 -20.95 -16.18 26.14
CA ARG A 72 -21.94 -17.24 25.87
C ARG A 72 -21.35 -18.64 26.03
N GLY A 73 -20.10 -18.85 25.59
CA GLY A 73 -19.40 -20.15 25.68
C GLY A 73 -18.88 -20.51 27.08
N GLN A 74 -18.71 -19.54 27.97
CA GLN A 74 -18.35 -19.77 29.37
C GLN A 74 -19.53 -20.20 30.25
N GLN A 75 -20.76 -19.87 29.84
CA GLN A 75 -21.98 -20.27 30.56
C GLN A 75 -22.31 -21.76 30.36
N SER A 76 -21.72 -22.45 29.38
CA SER A 76 -21.84 -23.89 29.22
C SER A 76 -20.76 -24.64 30.02
N THR A 77 -21.22 -25.53 30.92
CA THR A 77 -20.47 -26.17 32.01
C THR A 77 -19.29 -27.08 31.60
N GLY A 78 -19.03 -27.29 30.32
CA GLY A 78 -17.91 -28.12 29.82
C GLY A 78 -16.88 -27.40 28.95
N THR A 79 -17.17 -26.18 28.49
CA THR A 79 -16.39 -25.52 27.42
C THR A 79 -15.67 -24.26 27.86
N ALA A 80 -15.73 -23.89 29.14
CA ALA A 80 -15.19 -22.62 29.63
C ALA A 80 -13.69 -22.42 29.32
N ARG A 81 -12.86 -23.45 29.46
CA ARG A 81 -11.42 -23.39 29.09
C ARG A 81 -11.21 -23.26 27.58
N MET A 82 -11.98 -23.98 26.77
CA MET A 82 -11.94 -23.84 25.31
C MET A 82 -12.38 -22.44 24.87
N ALA A 83 -13.40 -21.87 25.53
CA ALA A 83 -13.88 -20.53 25.25
C ALA A 83 -12.81 -19.47 25.58
N SER A 84 -12.09 -19.59 26.69
CA SER A 84 -11.00 -18.66 27.04
C SER A 84 -9.81 -18.77 26.09
N ASP A 85 -9.41 -19.97 25.70
CA ASP A 85 -8.28 -20.18 24.79
C ASP A 85 -8.63 -19.68 23.37
N PHE A 86 -9.87 -19.91 22.93
CA PHE A 86 -10.40 -19.38 21.68
C PHE A 86 -10.44 -17.85 21.69
N GLN A 87 -10.88 -17.25 22.80
CA GLN A 87 -10.87 -15.79 22.97
C GLN A 87 -9.47 -15.21 22.81
N ALA A 88 -8.50 -15.78 23.53
CA ALA A 88 -7.13 -15.31 23.52
C ALA A 88 -6.51 -15.44 22.12
N TRP A 89 -6.75 -16.57 21.45
CA TRP A 89 -6.29 -16.77 20.07
C TRP A 89 -6.90 -15.75 19.12
N TRP A 90 -8.21 -15.51 19.20
CA TRP A 90 -8.90 -14.63 18.26
C TRP A 90 -8.62 -13.14 18.49
N LEU A 91 -8.49 -12.71 19.75
CA LEU A 91 -7.97 -11.37 20.09
C LEU A 91 -6.58 -11.15 19.51
N HIS A 92 -5.71 -12.17 19.58
CA HIS A 92 -4.38 -12.08 18.97
C HIS A 92 -4.45 -11.89 17.45
N ARG A 93 -5.35 -12.61 16.76
CA ARG A 93 -5.57 -12.46 15.30
C ARG A 93 -6.16 -11.10 14.94
N LEU A 94 -7.03 -10.57 15.78
CA LEU A 94 -7.54 -9.20 15.62
C LEU A 94 -6.39 -8.18 15.72
N THR A 95 -5.53 -8.29 16.73
CA THR A 95 -4.36 -7.40 16.88
C THR A 95 -3.44 -7.48 15.67
N VAL A 96 -3.21 -8.69 15.14
CA VAL A 96 -2.47 -8.90 13.89
C VAL A 96 -3.14 -8.14 12.74
N LEU A 97 -4.44 -8.34 12.50
CA LEU A 97 -5.18 -7.64 11.44
C LEU A 97 -5.10 -6.12 11.54
N LEU A 98 -5.32 -5.57 12.73
CA LEU A 98 -5.24 -4.12 12.97
C LEU A 98 -3.83 -3.58 12.75
N SER A 99 -2.80 -4.34 13.13
CA SER A 99 -1.41 -3.98 12.89
C SER A 99 -1.08 -3.94 11.39
N ILE A 100 -1.66 -4.84 10.59
CA ILE A 100 -1.52 -4.84 9.13
C ILE A 100 -2.14 -3.58 8.52
N ILE A 101 -3.33 -3.19 9.01
CA ILE A 101 -3.99 -1.95 8.59
C ILE A 101 -3.10 -0.74 8.93
N LEU A 102 -2.50 -0.72 10.12
CA LEU A 102 -1.56 0.33 10.53
C LEU A 102 -0.32 0.38 9.62
N ILE A 103 0.29 -0.76 9.28
CA ILE A 103 1.41 -0.82 8.33
C ILE A 103 1.00 -0.24 6.98
N GLY A 104 -0.15 -0.67 6.44
CA GLY A 104 -0.69 -0.15 5.19
C GLY A 104 -0.91 1.37 5.25
N ALA A 105 -1.44 1.87 6.36
CA ALA A 105 -1.65 3.30 6.58
C ALA A 105 -0.32 4.10 6.59
N LYS A 106 0.72 3.58 7.25
CA LYS A 106 2.06 4.19 7.22
C LYS A 106 2.65 4.21 5.81
N ARG A 107 2.48 3.13 5.05
CA ARG A 107 2.95 3.05 3.64
C ARG A 107 2.21 3.99 2.71
N ALA A 108 0.91 4.18 2.93
CA ALA A 108 0.17 5.24 2.26
C ALA A 108 0.79 6.62 2.56
N GLY A 109 1.22 6.85 3.80
CA GLY A 109 2.02 8.02 4.19
C GLY A 109 3.34 8.13 3.43
N MET A 110 4.09 7.04 3.27
CA MET A 110 5.32 7.05 2.45
C MET A 110 5.04 7.45 1.00
N ILE A 111 4.00 6.90 0.38
CA ILE A 111 3.59 7.26 -0.98
C ILE A 111 3.18 8.74 -1.03
N ALA A 112 2.42 9.21 -0.05
CA ALA A 112 1.99 10.60 0.06
C ALA A 112 3.18 11.57 0.23
N ALA A 113 4.23 11.20 0.95
CA ALA A 113 5.44 12.01 1.10
C ALA A 113 6.13 12.27 -0.25
N TRP A 114 6.08 11.31 -1.18
CA TRP A 114 6.63 11.44 -2.53
C TRP A 114 5.65 11.98 -3.57
N ALA A 115 4.36 12.03 -3.25
CA ALA A 115 3.31 12.45 -4.18
C ALA A 115 3.51 13.86 -4.76
N PRO A 116 3.93 14.90 -3.99
CA PRO A 116 4.19 16.23 -4.56
C PRO A 116 5.23 16.21 -5.68
N PHE A 117 6.33 15.47 -5.48
CA PHE A 117 7.37 15.28 -6.50
C PHE A 117 6.86 14.45 -7.67
N GLY A 118 6.08 13.41 -7.41
CA GLY A 118 5.46 12.58 -8.44
C GLY A 118 4.52 13.38 -9.36
N VAL A 119 3.72 14.29 -8.80
CA VAL A 119 2.81 15.16 -9.58
C VAL A 119 3.59 16.13 -10.48
N LEU A 120 4.64 16.77 -9.95
CA LEU A 120 5.50 17.64 -10.76
C LEU A 120 6.18 16.88 -11.90
N ALA A 121 6.74 15.71 -11.59
CA ALA A 121 7.39 14.87 -12.58
C ALA A 121 6.40 14.31 -13.62
N LEU A 122 5.15 14.04 -13.24
CA LEU A 122 4.07 13.67 -14.16
C LEU A 122 3.77 14.81 -15.13
N ALA A 123 3.65 16.04 -14.65
CA ALA A 123 3.43 17.20 -15.50
C ALA A 123 4.56 17.37 -16.52
N LEU A 124 5.81 17.20 -16.10
CA LEU A 124 6.97 17.25 -16.99
C LEU A 124 6.99 16.10 -18.01
N ALA A 125 6.71 14.88 -17.58
CA ALA A 125 6.67 13.70 -18.46
C ALA A 125 5.56 13.82 -19.52
N VAL A 126 4.38 14.30 -19.13
CA VAL A 126 3.27 14.54 -20.07
C VAL A 126 3.62 15.70 -21.01
N GLY A 127 4.16 16.80 -20.48
CA GLY A 127 4.55 17.98 -21.26
C GLY A 127 5.60 17.66 -22.32
N ASP A 128 6.72 17.05 -21.94
CA ASP A 128 7.76 16.67 -22.90
C ASP A 128 7.25 15.60 -23.88
N GLY A 129 6.52 14.60 -23.40
CA GLY A 129 5.90 13.57 -24.24
C GLY A 129 4.99 14.18 -25.32
N ALA A 130 4.16 15.16 -24.94
CA ALA A 130 3.28 15.89 -25.85
C ALA A 130 4.06 16.76 -26.85
N LEU A 131 5.16 17.41 -26.43
CA LEU A 131 6.03 18.17 -27.33
C LEU A 131 6.72 17.27 -28.36
N VAL A 132 7.21 16.09 -27.95
CA VAL A 132 7.78 15.11 -28.88
C VAL A 132 6.72 14.60 -29.85
N TRP A 133 5.51 14.31 -29.36
CA TRP A 133 4.39 13.92 -30.20
C TRP A 133 4.06 15.03 -31.24
N ARG A 134 4.01 16.30 -30.81
CA ARG A 134 3.78 17.45 -31.70
C ARG A 134 4.87 17.58 -32.77
N ARG A 135 6.15 17.40 -32.44
CA ARG A 135 7.23 17.37 -33.45
C ARG A 135 7.08 16.22 -34.45
N ARG A 136 6.53 15.08 -34.01
CA ARG A 136 6.24 13.91 -34.86
C ARG A 136 4.97 14.06 -35.70
N LEU A 137 4.10 15.01 -35.39
CA LEU A 137 3.00 15.37 -36.29
C LEU A 137 3.52 15.96 -37.59
N TRP A 138 4.53 16.83 -37.50
CA TRP A 138 5.13 17.54 -38.64
C TRP A 138 6.22 16.76 -39.37
N SER A 139 6.69 15.64 -38.80
CA SER A 139 7.61 14.73 -39.49
C SER A 139 6.88 13.48 -39.95
N PHE A 140 7.19 12.98 -41.15
CA PHE A 140 6.64 11.73 -41.70
C PHE A 140 7.16 10.46 -40.97
N LYS A 141 7.64 10.60 -39.72
CA LYS A 141 8.15 9.48 -38.93
C LYS A 141 6.98 8.66 -38.38
N TYR A 142 6.99 7.36 -38.67
CA TYR A 142 5.99 6.41 -38.22
C TYR A 142 5.91 6.35 -36.69
N GLN A 143 4.70 6.40 -36.14
CA GLN A 143 4.45 6.24 -34.71
C GLN A 143 4.31 4.76 -34.38
N SER A 144 5.25 4.21 -33.60
CA SER A 144 5.24 2.78 -33.25
C SER A 144 4.12 2.45 -32.25
N PRO A 145 3.11 1.63 -32.62
CA PRO A 145 2.05 1.18 -31.71
C PRO A 145 2.58 0.30 -30.57
N LEU A 146 3.72 -0.38 -30.80
CA LEU A 146 4.38 -1.22 -29.79
C LEU A 146 4.87 -0.37 -28.61
N VAL A 147 5.45 0.80 -28.87
CA VAL A 147 5.94 1.71 -27.82
C VAL A 147 4.78 2.27 -27.01
N HIS A 148 3.65 2.55 -27.64
CA HIS A 148 2.44 3.02 -26.94
C HIS A 148 1.87 1.95 -26.01
N ARG A 149 1.77 0.70 -26.50
CA ARG A 149 1.30 -0.44 -25.71
C ARG A 149 2.26 -0.75 -24.57
N ALA A 150 3.57 -0.77 -24.82
CA ALA A 150 4.58 -0.96 -23.80
C ALA A 150 4.52 0.14 -22.73
N GLY A 151 4.41 1.41 -23.13
CA GLY A 151 4.26 2.53 -22.20
C GLY A 151 3.04 2.38 -21.29
N ARG A 152 1.89 1.98 -21.85
CA ARG A 152 0.67 1.70 -21.08
C ARG A 152 0.87 0.57 -20.07
N VAL A 153 1.50 -0.53 -20.49
CA VAL A 153 1.78 -1.67 -19.60
C VAL A 153 2.74 -1.27 -18.50
N ILE A 154 3.82 -0.56 -18.81
CA ILE A 154 4.81 -0.09 -17.83
C ILE A 154 4.16 0.88 -16.82
N ALA A 155 3.37 1.84 -17.30
CA ALA A 155 2.65 2.78 -16.44
C ALA A 155 1.66 2.04 -15.52
N GLY A 156 0.90 1.11 -16.07
CA GLY A 156 -0.06 0.29 -15.32
C GLY A 156 0.64 -0.59 -14.28
N LEU A 157 1.71 -1.28 -14.65
CA LEU A 157 2.49 -2.13 -13.74
C LEU A 157 3.14 -1.30 -12.63
N GLY A 158 3.72 -0.15 -12.94
CA GLY A 158 4.30 0.73 -11.93
C GLY A 158 3.27 1.19 -10.90
N LEU A 159 2.07 1.59 -11.36
CA LEU A 159 0.97 1.96 -10.47
C LEU A 159 0.47 0.78 -9.64
N LEU A 160 0.30 -0.40 -10.26
CA LEU A 160 -0.11 -1.61 -9.56
C LEU A 160 0.92 -2.02 -8.49
N LEU A 161 2.22 -1.91 -8.78
CA LEU A 161 3.28 -2.20 -7.82
C LEU A 161 3.30 -1.18 -6.67
N LEU A 162 3.03 0.11 -6.93
CA LEU A 162 2.86 1.11 -5.86
C LEU A 162 1.69 0.75 -4.93
N LEU A 163 0.57 0.29 -5.47
CA LEU A 163 -0.57 -0.17 -4.66
C LEU A 163 -0.25 -1.47 -3.93
N ALA A 164 0.45 -2.40 -4.58
CA ALA A 164 0.88 -3.65 -3.95
C ALA A 164 1.88 -3.41 -2.80
N LEU A 165 2.71 -2.37 -2.89
CA LEU A 165 3.64 -1.96 -1.83
C LEU A 165 2.94 -1.78 -0.49
N ILE A 166 1.73 -1.20 -0.49
CA ILE A 166 0.92 -0.96 0.71
C ILE A 166 0.65 -2.28 1.47
N TRP A 167 0.43 -3.36 0.73
CA TRP A 167 -0.03 -4.66 1.25
C TRP A 167 1.02 -5.76 1.13
N MET A 168 2.30 -5.42 1.00
CA MET A 168 3.36 -6.42 0.84
C MET A 168 3.87 -6.88 2.22
N PRO A 169 3.92 -8.19 2.52
CA PRO A 169 4.22 -8.75 3.86
C PRO A 169 5.71 -8.71 4.25
N LEU A 170 6.44 -7.65 3.94
CA LEU A 170 7.91 -7.56 4.06
C LEU A 170 8.33 -6.14 4.41
N PRO A 171 9.40 -5.91 5.19
CA PRO A 171 9.97 -4.57 5.39
C PRO A 171 10.43 -3.96 4.06
N ILE A 172 10.06 -2.70 3.81
CA ILE A 172 10.34 -2.03 2.54
C ILE A 172 11.23 -0.83 2.77
N HIS A 173 12.28 -0.74 1.96
CA HIS A 173 13.12 0.45 1.93
C HIS A 173 12.35 1.64 1.34
N PRO A 174 12.40 2.84 1.94
CA PRO A 174 11.65 4.01 1.46
C PRO A 174 11.97 4.45 0.03
N TYR A 175 13.08 3.98 -0.55
CA TYR A 175 13.50 4.30 -1.93
C TYR A 175 12.79 3.47 -3.01
N TRP A 176 12.07 2.41 -2.63
CA TRP A 176 11.22 1.70 -3.58
C TRP A 176 10.08 2.58 -4.10
N THR A 177 9.53 3.44 -3.23
CA THR A 177 8.46 4.39 -3.59
C THR A 177 8.84 5.31 -4.76
N PRO A 178 9.91 6.13 -4.68
CA PRO A 178 10.30 6.98 -5.81
C PRO A 178 10.71 6.16 -7.05
N THR A 179 11.32 4.98 -6.88
CA THR A 179 11.69 4.11 -8.00
C THR A 179 10.46 3.66 -8.80
N LEU A 180 9.41 3.22 -8.12
CA LEU A 180 8.16 2.80 -8.76
C LEU A 180 7.38 3.99 -9.35
N PHE A 181 7.46 5.17 -8.72
CA PHE A 181 6.98 6.41 -9.33
C PHE A 181 7.70 6.69 -10.66
N SER A 182 9.04 6.65 -10.68
CA SER A 182 9.83 6.86 -11.90
C SER A 182 9.45 5.85 -12.99
N LEU A 183 9.31 4.57 -12.65
CA LEU A 183 8.87 3.54 -13.60
C LEU A 183 7.51 3.88 -14.22
N SER A 184 6.54 4.26 -13.40
CA SER A 184 5.20 4.67 -13.85
C SER A 184 5.26 5.86 -14.79
N LEU A 185 6.08 6.87 -14.44
CA LEU A 185 6.26 8.10 -15.22
C LEU A 185 6.93 7.84 -16.58
N ILE A 186 7.92 6.94 -16.64
CA ILE A 186 8.53 6.51 -17.90
C ILE A 186 7.46 5.89 -18.81
N GLY A 187 6.59 5.04 -18.24
CA GLY A 187 5.47 4.47 -18.98
C GLY A 187 4.53 5.53 -19.57
N VAL A 188 4.16 6.53 -18.75
CA VAL A 188 3.31 7.66 -19.19
C VAL A 188 3.99 8.46 -20.29
N TYR A 189 5.27 8.79 -20.13
CA TYR A 189 6.07 9.50 -21.14
C TYR A 189 6.06 8.77 -22.47
N LEU A 190 6.34 7.45 -22.46
CA LEU A 190 6.34 6.62 -23.66
C LEU A 190 4.96 6.59 -24.32
N MET A 191 3.90 6.49 -23.51
CA MET A 191 2.52 6.48 -23.96
C MET A 191 2.14 7.79 -24.68
N MET A 192 2.51 8.94 -24.10
CA MET A 192 2.26 10.28 -24.67
C MET A 192 3.07 10.52 -25.94
N ARG A 193 4.38 10.20 -25.92
CA ARG A 193 5.30 10.36 -27.07
C ARG A 193 4.88 9.57 -28.31
N SER A 194 4.17 8.45 -28.12
CA SER A 194 3.77 7.52 -29.16
C SER A 194 2.25 7.46 -29.38
N ALA A 195 1.51 8.45 -28.86
CA ALA A 195 0.07 8.56 -29.07
C ALA A 195 -0.24 8.61 -30.58
N GLN A 196 -1.14 7.74 -31.02
CA GLN A 196 -1.52 7.67 -32.44
C GLN A 196 -2.18 8.96 -32.89
N LYS A 197 -1.83 9.44 -34.09
CA LYS A 197 -2.61 10.45 -34.81
C LYS A 197 -4.02 9.87 -35.01
N ARG A 198 -5.03 10.42 -34.34
CA ARG A 198 -6.41 10.24 -34.80
C ARG A 198 -6.57 11.20 -35.97
N LEU A 199 -6.72 10.63 -37.17
CA LEU A 199 -7.17 11.34 -38.37
C LEU A 199 -8.60 11.83 -38.17
#